data_AF-A0A7W1YSC6-F1
#
_entry.id   AF-A0A7W1YSC6-F1
#
_cell.length_a   1.000
_cell.length_b   1.000
_cell.length_c   1.000
_cell.angle_alpha   90.00
_cell.angle_beta   90.00
_cell.angle_gamma   90.00
#
_symmetry.space_group_name_H-M   'P 1'
#
loop_
_entity.id
_entity.type
_entity.pdbx_description
1 polymer ?
#
loop_
_entity_poly.entity_id
_entity_poly.type
_entity_poly.pdbx_seq_one_letter_code
_entity_poly.pdbx_strand_id
1 'polypeptide(L)'
;TVNAFALPGGPIFITKALLSRMTDEAQLAGVLGHEIGHVVARHAAEQAAKTQLGQGLVGAVAVGTSDGTGMGGGQLAHFVAQMTMMKYGREDELQSDSLGVRFMSDAGYDPRAMIDVMDILASASGGSRQPEFSSTHPDPGNRKAVIENAIRERFPNGVEGMSRGRAISRN
;
A
#
# COMPACT_ATOMS: atom_id res chain seq x y z
N THR A 1 -6.89 -3.54 13.62
CA THR A 1 -7.05 -4.17 12.28
C THR A 1 -5.70 -4.27 11.61
N VAL A 2 -5.50 -5.22 10.71
CA VAL A 2 -4.29 -5.31 9.86
C VAL A 2 -4.60 -4.51 8.59
N ASN A 3 -3.95 -3.36 8.39
CA ASN A 3 -4.17 -2.50 7.23
C ASN A 3 -3.01 -1.52 6.96
N ALA A 4 -2.94 -1.04 5.73
CA ALA A 4 -2.22 0.15 5.29
C ALA A 4 -3.05 0.84 4.20
N PHE A 5 -2.91 2.16 4.05
CA PHE A 5 -3.57 2.89 2.97
C PHE A 5 -2.90 4.25 2.70
N ALA A 6 -2.94 4.68 1.45
CA ALA A 6 -2.59 6.03 1.03
C ALA A 6 -3.80 6.94 0.87
N LEU A 7 -3.64 8.22 1.23
CA LEU A 7 -4.57 9.28 0.89
C LEU A 7 -4.08 10.05 -0.35
N PRO A 8 -5.00 10.66 -1.12
CA PRO A 8 -4.65 11.64 -2.16
C PRO A 8 -3.73 12.72 -1.61
N GLY A 9 -2.70 13.08 -2.38
CA GLY A 9 -1.68 14.05 -1.95
C GLY A 9 -0.48 13.44 -1.24
N GLY A 10 -0.47 12.13 -0.95
CA GLY A 10 0.72 11.40 -0.50
C GLY A 10 0.81 10.96 0.97
N PRO A 11 -0.06 11.36 1.92
CA PRO A 11 -0.03 10.76 3.26
C PRO A 11 -0.29 9.25 3.22
N ILE A 12 0.55 8.47 3.91
CA ILE A 12 0.44 7.01 4.02
C ILE A 12 0.28 6.62 5.49
N PHE A 13 -0.63 5.71 5.76
CA PHE A 13 -0.94 5.21 7.09
C PHE A 13 -0.71 3.71 7.16
N ILE A 14 -0.14 3.25 8.27
CA ILE A 14 0.03 1.82 8.57
C ILE A 14 -0.51 1.55 9.97
N THR A 15 -1.26 0.45 10.13
CA THR A 15 -1.75 0.09 11.46
C THR A 15 -0.64 -0.56 12.29
N LYS A 16 -0.65 -0.29 13.60
CA LYS A 16 0.27 -0.95 14.55
C LYS A 16 0.21 -2.48 14.47
N ALA A 17 -0.96 -3.05 14.18
CA ALA A 17 -1.15 -4.50 14.09
C ALA A 17 -0.60 -5.13 12.80
N LEU A 18 -0.52 -4.37 11.68
CA LEU A 18 0.23 -4.81 10.51
C LEU A 18 1.74 -4.69 10.78
N LEU A 19 2.17 -3.53 11.30
CA LEU A 19 3.58 -3.29 11.64
C LEU A 19 4.15 -4.34 12.61
N SER A 20 3.39 -4.75 13.63
CA SER A 20 3.84 -5.75 14.62
C SER A 20 4.02 -7.16 14.06
N ARG A 21 3.57 -7.42 12.82
CA ARG A 21 3.73 -8.73 12.17
C ARG A 21 4.97 -8.79 11.30
N MET A 22 5.54 -7.64 10.94
CA MET A 22 6.77 -7.55 10.17
C MET A 22 7.98 -7.96 11.03
N THR A 23 9.03 -8.42 10.37
CA THR A 23 10.28 -8.88 10.98
C THR A 23 11.47 -8.02 10.57
N ASP A 24 11.39 -7.32 9.45
CA ASP A 24 12.47 -6.50 8.92
C ASP A 24 11.99 -5.25 8.17
N GLU A 25 12.90 -4.31 7.97
CA GLU A 25 12.64 -3.04 7.28
C GLU A 25 12.25 -3.23 5.81
N ALA A 26 12.72 -4.28 5.13
CA ALA A 26 12.33 -4.54 3.74
C ALA A 26 10.85 -4.88 3.60
N GLN A 27 10.24 -5.58 4.56
CA GLN A 27 8.80 -5.82 4.57
C GLN A 27 8.00 -4.52 4.78
N LEU A 28 8.46 -3.64 5.66
CA LEU A 28 7.87 -2.31 5.82
C LEU A 28 8.02 -1.49 4.53
N ALA A 29 9.20 -1.51 3.92
CA ALA A 29 9.47 -0.86 2.64
C ALA A 29 8.60 -1.44 1.52
N GLY A 30 8.26 -2.73 1.55
CA GLY A 30 7.33 -3.35 0.60
C GLY A 30 5.92 -2.83 0.72
N VAL A 31 5.38 -2.70 1.94
CA VAL A 31 4.08 -2.05 2.15
C VAL A 31 4.11 -0.60 1.71
N LEU A 32 5.13 0.16 2.11
CA LEU A 32 5.25 1.57 1.71
C LEU A 32 5.42 1.73 0.20
N GLY A 33 6.23 0.89 -0.45
CA GLY A 33 6.44 0.90 -1.89
C GLY A 33 5.15 0.64 -2.66
N HIS A 34 4.32 -0.28 -2.18
CA HIS A 34 2.98 -0.51 -2.69
C HIS A 34 2.07 0.72 -2.49
N GLU A 35 1.97 1.27 -1.28
CA GLU A 35 1.13 2.47 -1.05
C GLU A 35 1.59 3.69 -1.87
N ILE A 36 2.90 3.88 -2.03
CA ILE A 36 3.47 4.91 -2.92
C ILE A 36 3.09 4.63 -4.38
N GLY A 37 3.03 3.35 -4.79
CA GLY A 37 2.52 2.93 -6.09
C GLY A 37 1.12 3.48 -6.37
N HIS A 38 0.19 3.33 -5.42
CA HIS A 38 -1.16 3.91 -5.54
C HIS A 38 -1.15 5.44 -5.65
N VAL A 39 -0.28 6.12 -4.91
CA VAL A 39 -0.15 7.58 -4.96
C VAL A 39 0.37 8.05 -6.32
N VAL A 40 1.48 7.46 -6.77
CA VAL A 40 2.15 7.84 -8.03
C VAL A 40 1.24 7.57 -9.23
N ALA A 41 0.54 6.43 -9.23
CA ALA A 41 -0.40 6.07 -10.29
C ALA A 41 -1.79 6.73 -10.12
N ARG A 42 -2.01 7.51 -9.06
CA ARG A 42 -3.25 8.24 -8.79
C ARG A 42 -4.50 7.35 -8.69
N HIS A 43 -4.36 6.09 -8.27
CA HIS A 43 -5.47 5.13 -8.20
C HIS A 43 -6.65 5.62 -7.34
N ALA A 44 -6.39 6.31 -6.23
CA ALA A 44 -7.45 6.90 -5.40
C ALA A 44 -8.27 7.95 -6.17
N ALA A 45 -7.62 8.75 -7.03
CA ALA A 45 -8.28 9.74 -7.87
C ALA A 45 -9.20 9.08 -8.90
N GLU A 46 -8.69 8.03 -9.55
CA GLU A 46 -9.44 7.26 -10.54
C GLU A 46 -10.63 6.53 -9.90
N GLN A 47 -10.43 5.92 -8.73
CA GLN A 47 -11.47 5.16 -8.05
C GLN A 47 -12.61 6.06 -7.54
N ALA A 48 -12.29 7.24 -7.03
CA ALA A 48 -13.31 8.23 -6.66
C ALA A 48 -14.06 8.78 -7.89
N ALA A 49 -13.38 8.97 -9.02
CA ALA A 49 -14.05 9.35 -10.27
C ALA A 49 -15.06 8.27 -10.71
N LYS A 50 -14.70 6.98 -10.59
CA LYS A 50 -15.59 5.84 -10.86
C LYS A 50 -16.80 5.79 -9.90
N THR A 51 -16.63 6.21 -8.65
CA THR A 51 -17.66 6.14 -7.60
C THR A 51 -18.46 7.44 -7.40
N GLN A 52 -18.33 8.42 -8.31
CA GLN A 52 -18.94 9.77 -8.23
C GLN A 52 -18.52 10.56 -6.96
N LEU A 53 -17.43 10.18 -6.31
CA LEU A 53 -16.86 10.88 -5.16
C LEU A 53 -15.95 12.06 -5.56
N GLY A 54 -15.93 12.41 -6.85
CA GLY A 54 -15.04 13.41 -7.43
C GLY A 54 -15.04 14.77 -6.74
N GLN A 55 -16.16 15.21 -6.14
CA GLN A 55 -16.22 16.48 -5.40
C GLN A 55 -15.43 16.45 -4.07
N GLY A 56 -15.35 15.30 -3.38
CA GLY A 56 -14.63 15.18 -2.10
C GLY A 56 -13.10 15.15 -2.26
N LEU A 57 -12.62 14.64 -3.40
CA LEU A 57 -11.19 14.56 -3.69
C LEU A 57 -10.53 15.90 -3.96
N VAL A 58 -11.22 16.80 -4.66
CA VAL A 58 -10.69 18.14 -4.96
C VAL A 58 -10.41 18.90 -3.66
N GLY A 59 -11.26 18.72 -2.65
CA GLY A 59 -11.03 19.23 -1.29
C GLY A 59 -9.85 18.57 -0.58
N ALA A 60 -9.67 17.25 -0.71
CA ALA A 60 -8.59 16.52 -0.04
C ALA A 60 -7.18 16.83 -0.57
N VAL A 61 -7.03 17.04 -1.89
CA VAL A 61 -5.76 17.48 -2.49
C VAL A 61 -5.37 18.88 -1.96
N ALA A 62 -6.36 19.75 -1.73
CA ALA A 62 -6.13 21.05 -1.12
C ALA A 62 -5.70 20.93 0.35
N VAL A 63 -6.20 19.94 1.11
CA VAL A 63 -5.78 19.70 2.50
C VAL A 63 -4.32 19.26 2.59
N GLY A 64 -3.88 18.36 1.70
CA GLY A 64 -2.47 17.89 1.67
C GLY A 64 -1.45 18.97 1.28
N THR A 65 -1.91 20.13 0.78
CA THR A 65 -1.08 21.23 0.30
C THR A 65 -1.23 22.53 1.10
N SER A 66 -2.15 22.59 2.07
CA SER A 66 -2.46 23.82 2.82
C SER A 66 -1.91 23.82 4.25
N ASP A 67 -1.31 24.93 4.66
CA ASP A 67 -0.81 25.23 6.02
C ASP A 67 -1.95 25.45 7.05
N GLY A 68 -2.95 24.56 7.09
CA GLY A 68 -3.97 24.55 8.13
C GLY A 68 -5.28 25.30 7.83
N THR A 69 -5.54 25.70 6.59
CA THR A 69 -6.84 26.27 6.16
C THR A 69 -7.81 25.22 5.60
N GLY A 70 -7.49 23.93 5.73
CA GLY A 70 -8.23 22.80 5.16
C GLY A 70 -9.49 22.37 5.92
N MET A 71 -10.26 21.46 5.30
CA MET A 71 -11.47 20.79 5.81
C MET A 71 -11.49 20.64 7.35
N GLY A 72 -12.57 21.10 8.00
CA GLY A 72 -12.72 20.96 9.46
C GLY A 72 -12.59 19.51 9.92
N GLY A 73 -12.10 19.28 11.15
CA GLY A 73 -11.71 17.94 11.63
C GLY A 73 -12.77 16.83 11.45
N GLY A 74 -14.05 17.16 11.56
CA GLY A 74 -15.14 16.21 11.27
C GLY A 74 -15.27 15.83 9.80
N GLN A 75 -15.05 16.77 8.88
CA GLN A 75 -15.02 16.49 7.43
C GLN A 75 -13.80 15.66 7.05
N LEU A 76 -12.63 15.95 7.65
CA LEU A 76 -11.43 15.15 7.44
C LEU A 76 -11.63 13.71 7.93
N ALA A 77 -12.20 13.52 9.13
CA ALA A 77 -12.49 12.19 9.66
C ALA A 77 -13.46 11.40 8.77
N HIS A 78 -14.51 12.04 8.27
CA HIS A 78 -15.47 11.41 7.35
C HIS A 78 -14.79 11.01 6.03
N PHE A 79 -13.96 11.90 5.47
CA PHE A 79 -13.21 11.63 4.25
C PHE A 79 -12.24 10.45 4.44
N VAL A 80 -11.47 10.42 5.53
CA VAL A 80 -10.57 9.29 5.84
C VAL A 80 -11.37 8.00 5.96
N ALA A 81 -12.50 7.99 6.67
CA ALA A 81 -13.35 6.80 6.78
C ALA A 81 -13.84 6.31 5.41
N GLN A 82 -14.23 7.22 4.53
CA GLN A 82 -14.66 6.88 3.17
C GLN A 82 -13.52 6.31 2.32
N MET A 83 -12.33 6.90 2.43
CA MET A 83 -11.12 6.40 1.78
C MET A 83 -10.76 4.99 2.24
N THR A 84 -10.88 4.70 3.54
CA THR A 84 -10.64 3.34 4.07
C THR A 84 -11.67 2.29 3.64
N MET A 85 -12.80 2.70 3.06
CA MET A 85 -13.78 1.77 2.49
C MET A 85 -13.63 1.60 0.97
N MET A 86 -12.77 2.39 0.32
CA MET A 86 -12.53 2.25 -1.11
C MET A 86 -11.77 0.96 -1.39
N LYS A 87 -12.19 0.30 -2.47
CA LYS A 87 -11.55 -0.90 -2.99
C LYS A 87 -10.87 -0.55 -4.29
N TYR A 88 -9.57 -0.81 -4.38
CA TYR A 88 -8.85 -0.65 -5.63
C TYR A 88 -9.20 -1.75 -6.63
N GLY A 89 -9.07 -1.43 -7.92
CA GLY A 89 -9.27 -2.38 -8.99
C GLY A 89 -8.15 -3.41 -9.05
N ARG A 90 -8.40 -4.54 -9.75
CA ARG A 90 -7.37 -5.56 -9.99
C ARG A 90 -6.13 -4.97 -10.66
N GLU A 91 -6.31 -4.18 -11.72
CA GLU A 91 -5.20 -3.59 -12.47
C GLU A 91 -4.41 -2.60 -11.60
N ASP A 92 -5.11 -1.81 -10.77
CA ASP A 92 -4.50 -0.88 -9.81
C ASP A 92 -3.54 -1.61 -8.85
N GLU A 93 -3.96 -2.76 -8.29
CA GLU A 93 -3.14 -3.56 -7.39
C GLU A 93 -1.90 -4.14 -8.11
N LEU A 94 -2.06 -4.66 -9.33
CA LEU A 94 -0.95 -5.24 -10.10
C LEU A 94 0.06 -4.18 -10.56
N GLN A 95 -0.43 -3.00 -10.95
CA GLN A 95 0.42 -1.85 -11.27
C GLN A 95 1.18 -1.38 -10.03
N SER A 96 0.49 -1.27 -8.90
CA SER A 96 1.06 -0.89 -7.62
C SER A 96 2.14 -1.88 -7.15
N ASP A 97 1.92 -3.19 -7.32
CA ASP A 97 2.92 -4.22 -7.05
C ASP A 97 4.18 -4.06 -7.91
N SER A 98 4.00 -3.83 -9.21
CA SER A 98 5.10 -3.65 -10.16
C SER A 98 5.92 -2.39 -9.84
N LEU A 99 5.23 -1.28 -9.50
CA LEU A 99 5.86 -0.04 -9.04
C LEU A 99 6.57 -0.24 -7.69
N GLY A 100 5.97 -0.98 -6.76
CA GLY A 100 6.56 -1.31 -5.47
C GLY A 100 7.89 -2.05 -5.63
N VAL A 101 7.95 -3.06 -6.51
CA VAL A 101 9.20 -3.77 -6.83
C VAL A 101 10.26 -2.77 -7.30
N ARG A 102 9.91 -1.86 -8.21
CA ARG A 102 10.83 -0.83 -8.69
C ARG A 102 11.29 0.09 -7.56
N PHE A 103 10.39 0.62 -6.74
CA PHE A 103 10.73 1.57 -5.68
C PHE A 103 11.59 0.95 -4.58
N MET A 104 11.30 -0.29 -4.19
CA MET A 104 12.14 -1.04 -3.25
C MET A 104 13.55 -1.22 -3.80
N SER A 105 13.64 -1.64 -5.07
CA SER A 105 14.90 -1.85 -5.76
C SER A 105 15.74 -0.58 -5.84
N ASP A 106 15.11 0.54 -6.21
CA ASP A 106 15.77 1.85 -6.32
C ASP A 106 16.23 2.35 -4.94
N ALA A 107 15.55 1.96 -3.87
CA ALA A 107 15.93 2.24 -2.49
C ALA A 107 16.94 1.24 -1.88
N GLY A 108 17.37 0.22 -2.65
CA GLY A 108 18.32 -0.81 -2.20
C GLY A 108 17.74 -1.90 -1.28
N TYR A 109 16.41 -2.01 -1.20
CA TYR A 109 15.72 -3.07 -0.46
C TYR A 109 15.42 -4.27 -1.34
N ASP A 110 15.48 -5.47 -0.75
CA ASP A 110 15.14 -6.72 -1.41
C ASP A 110 13.64 -6.80 -1.73
N PRO A 111 13.23 -6.74 -3.02
CA PRO A 111 11.83 -6.72 -3.41
C PRO A 111 11.10 -8.04 -3.12
N ARG A 112 11.82 -9.13 -2.83
CA ARG A 112 11.21 -10.39 -2.38
C ARG A 112 10.44 -10.21 -1.06
N ALA A 113 10.75 -9.18 -0.27
CA ALA A 113 10.00 -8.90 0.94
C ALA A 113 8.53 -8.52 0.68
N MET A 114 8.16 -8.09 -0.54
CA MET A 114 6.75 -7.92 -0.91
C MET A 114 5.99 -9.25 -0.92
N ILE A 115 6.66 -10.34 -1.32
CA ILE A 115 6.09 -11.70 -1.28
C ILE A 115 5.87 -12.12 0.18
N ASP A 116 6.85 -11.85 1.04
CA ASP A 116 6.73 -12.12 2.49
C ASP A 116 5.57 -11.34 3.13
N VAL A 117 5.35 -10.10 2.71
CA VAL A 117 4.19 -9.29 3.14
C VAL A 117 2.88 -9.95 2.72
N MET A 118 2.77 -10.49 1.52
CA MET A 118 1.58 -11.23 1.09
C MET A 118 1.33 -12.45 2.00
N ASP A 119 2.37 -13.15 2.43
CA ASP A 119 2.27 -14.27 3.38
C ASP A 119 1.84 -13.80 4.79
N ILE A 120 2.37 -12.66 5.25
CA ILE A 120 1.94 -12.03 6.51
C ILE A 120 0.43 -11.73 6.46
N LEU A 121 -0.05 -11.16 5.35
CA LEU A 121 -1.45 -10.81 5.15
C LEU A 121 -2.34 -12.06 5.07
N ALA A 122 -1.94 -13.07 4.30
CA ALA A 122 -2.67 -14.34 4.19
C ALA A 122 -2.79 -15.03 5.56
N SER A 123 -1.72 -15.03 6.36
CA SER A 123 -1.74 -15.59 7.72
C SER A 123 -2.66 -14.83 8.68
N ALA A 124 -2.86 -13.52 8.45
CA ALA A 124 -3.78 -12.70 9.23
C ALA A 124 -5.26 -12.97 8.88
N SER A 125 -5.53 -13.60 7.73
CA SER A 125 -6.87 -13.92 7.24
C SER A 125 -7.50 -15.19 7.82
N GLY A 126 -6.76 -15.98 8.63
CA GLY A 126 -7.21 -17.28 9.15
C GLY A 126 -8.35 -17.26 10.19
N GLY A 127 -8.99 -16.12 10.44
CA GLY A 127 -10.16 -16.00 11.33
C GLY A 127 -11.49 -15.90 10.58
N SER A 128 -12.62 -15.91 11.29
CA SER A 128 -13.97 -15.72 10.72
C SER A 128 -14.25 -14.31 10.17
N ARG A 129 -13.26 -13.42 10.17
CA ARG A 129 -13.32 -12.08 9.58
C ARG A 129 -12.15 -11.89 8.64
N GLN A 130 -12.45 -11.53 7.39
CA GLN A 130 -11.47 -11.08 6.41
C GLN A 130 -10.71 -9.86 6.96
N PRO A 131 -9.38 -9.75 6.80
CA PRO A 131 -8.64 -8.57 7.23
C PRO A 131 -9.10 -7.33 6.49
N GLU A 132 -9.02 -6.17 7.17
CA GLU A 132 -9.36 -4.87 6.57
C GLU A 132 -8.51 -4.59 5.32
N PHE A 133 -7.22 -4.96 5.35
CA PHE A 133 -6.34 -4.85 4.18
C PHE A 133 -6.91 -5.53 2.94
N SER A 134 -7.40 -6.77 3.07
CA SER A 134 -7.98 -7.49 1.92
C SER A 134 -9.32 -6.92 1.47
N SER A 135 -9.94 -6.04 2.27
CA SER A 135 -11.13 -5.30 1.86
C SER A 135 -10.78 -4.10 0.98
N THR A 136 -9.70 -3.38 1.27
CA THR A 136 -9.23 -2.21 0.50
C THR A 136 -8.31 -2.58 -0.67
N HIS A 137 -7.50 -3.64 -0.50
CA HIS A 137 -6.57 -4.21 -1.47
C HIS A 137 -6.96 -5.67 -1.77
N PRO A 138 -7.93 -5.91 -2.67
CA PRO A 138 -8.32 -7.27 -3.04
C PRO A 138 -7.14 -8.05 -3.65
N ASP A 139 -7.01 -9.34 -3.30
CA ASP A 139 -6.07 -10.22 -3.99
C ASP A 139 -6.77 -10.94 -5.17
N PRO A 140 -6.47 -10.58 -6.43
CA PRO A 140 -6.97 -11.29 -7.61
C PRO A 140 -6.39 -12.71 -7.78
N GLY A 141 -5.49 -13.15 -6.90
CA GLY A 141 -4.86 -14.49 -6.91
C GLY A 141 -3.59 -14.59 -7.76
N ASN A 142 -3.21 -13.53 -8.47
CA ASN A 142 -2.01 -13.50 -9.32
C ASN A 142 -0.96 -12.45 -8.90
N ARG A 143 -1.13 -11.78 -7.76
CA ARG A 143 -0.22 -10.71 -7.31
C ARG A 143 1.21 -11.19 -7.08
N LYS A 144 1.38 -12.30 -6.36
CA LYS A 144 2.71 -12.91 -6.14
C LYS A 144 3.43 -13.22 -7.45
N ALA A 145 2.72 -13.78 -8.44
CA ALA A 145 3.29 -14.07 -9.76
C ALA A 145 3.71 -12.79 -10.50
N VAL A 146 2.94 -11.70 -10.39
CA VAL A 146 3.32 -10.40 -10.97
C VAL A 146 4.55 -9.83 -10.28
N ILE A 147 4.63 -9.88 -8.94
CA ILE A 147 5.79 -9.46 -8.17
C ILE A 147 7.03 -10.26 -8.60
N GLU A 148 6.93 -11.60 -8.66
CA GLU A 148 8.01 -12.48 -9.10
C GLU A 148 8.48 -12.17 -10.53
N ASN A 149 7.55 -11.91 -11.44
CA ASN A 149 7.87 -11.53 -12.81
C ASN A 149 8.59 -10.18 -12.88
N ALA A 150 8.08 -9.16 -12.17
CA ALA A 150 8.71 -7.84 -12.11
C ALA A 150 10.13 -7.92 -11.51
N ILE A 151 10.34 -8.77 -10.49
CA ILE A 151 11.66 -9.03 -9.92
C ILE A 151 12.56 -9.68 -10.97
N ARG A 152 12.08 -10.71 -11.68
CA ARG A 152 12.87 -11.42 -12.70
C ARG A 152 13.27 -10.53 -13.87
N GLU A 153 12.37 -9.65 -14.31
CA GLU A 153 12.64 -8.69 -15.39
C GLU A 153 13.71 -7.68 -14.98
N ARG A 154 13.66 -7.19 -13.73
CA ARG A 154 14.63 -6.21 -13.22
C ARG A 154 15.96 -6.83 -12.82
N PHE A 155 15.92 -8.07 -12.33
CA PHE A 155 17.07 -8.79 -11.78
C PHE A 155 17.18 -10.18 -12.41
N PRO A 156 17.54 -10.27 -13.70
CA PRO A 156 17.63 -11.56 -14.41
C PRO A 156 18.68 -12.50 -13.79
N ASN A 157 19.67 -11.95 -13.09
CA ASN A 157 20.73 -12.71 -12.41
C ASN A 157 20.51 -12.83 -10.90
N GLY A 158 19.32 -12.48 -10.39
CA GLY A 158 19.02 -12.46 -8.96
C GLY A 158 19.27 -11.12 -8.28
N VAL A 159 18.76 -11.00 -7.04
CA VAL A 159 18.74 -9.76 -6.25
C VAL A 159 19.95 -9.64 -5.31
N GLU A 160 21.10 -10.17 -5.72
CA GLU A 160 22.32 -10.15 -4.91
C GLU A 160 22.71 -8.70 -4.56
N GLY A 161 23.06 -8.47 -3.29
CA GLY A 161 23.41 -7.13 -2.77
C GLY A 161 22.23 -6.29 -2.30
N MET A 162 20.98 -6.73 -2.52
CA MET A 162 19.80 -6.05 -1.95
C MET A 162 19.64 -6.35 -0.47
N SER A 163 19.29 -5.32 0.31
CA SER A 163 19.23 -5.41 1.77
C SER A 163 17.85 -5.83 2.27
N ARG A 164 17.82 -6.67 3.31
CA ARG A 164 16.61 -6.89 4.14
C ARG A 164 16.39 -5.75 5.14
N GLY A 165 17.36 -4.85 5.28
CA GLY A 165 17.41 -3.81 6.30
C GLY A 165 17.56 -4.39 7.71
N ARG A 166 17.25 -3.57 8.72
CA ARG A 166 17.31 -4.00 10.13
C ARG A 166 16.11 -4.85 10.53
N ALA A 167 16.30 -5.69 11.53
CA ALA A 167 15.20 -6.38 12.19
C ALA A 167 14.27 -5.37 12.89
N ILE A 168 12.96 -5.54 12.73
CA ILE A 168 11.96 -4.78 13.49
C ILE A 168 11.73 -5.54 14.80
N SER A 169 12.21 -4.97 15.91
CA SER A 169 12.07 -5.58 17.24
C SER A 169 10.61 -5.79 17.61
N ARG A 170 10.27 -7.01 18.04
CA ARG A 170 8.97 -7.35 18.62
C ARG A 170 9.08 -7.16 20.12
N ASN A 171 8.70 -5.97 20.62
CA ASN A 171 8.52 -5.74 22.06
C ASN A 171 7.38 -6.60 22.60
#